data_AF-J7CT46-F1
#
_entry.id   AF-J7CT46-F1
#
_cell.length_a   1.000
_cell.length_b   1.000
_cell.length_c   1.000
_cell.angle_alpha   90.00
_cell.angle_beta   90.00
_cell.angle_gamma   90.00
#
_symmetry.space_group_name_H-M   'P 1'
#
loop_
_entity.id
_entity.type
_entity.pdbx_description
1 polymer ?
#
loop_
_entity_poly.entity_id
_entity_poly.type
_entity_poly.pdbx_seq_one_letter_code
_entity_poly.pdbx_strand_id
1 'polypeptide(L)'
;MELLEKETVSFYLRHDWTPFHYVFLKEKKYSGINSHQEAVLEFLNCSNRFRECLRLMWSDRNPMKIDHEAYARKFHELNEEKINYTDIR
;
A
#
# COMPACT_ATOMS: atom_id res chain seq x y z
N MET A 1 -6.28 -8.12 -11.26
CA MET A 1 -6.38 -6.65 -11.06
C MET A 1 -5.00 -6.01 -11.22
N GLU A 2 -4.83 -4.68 -11.26
CA GLU A 2 -3.49 -4.05 -11.21
C GLU A 2 -3.51 -2.89 -10.19
N LEU A 3 -2.57 -2.92 -9.25
CA LEU A 3 -2.37 -1.92 -8.21
C LEU A 3 -1.66 -0.69 -8.78
N LEU A 4 -2.29 0.48 -8.65
CA LEU A 4 -1.71 1.77 -9.04
C LEU A 4 -0.92 2.33 -7.85
N GLU A 5 0.25 1.73 -7.60
CA GLU A 5 1.08 2.03 -6.42
C GLU A 5 1.47 3.51 -6.33
N LYS A 6 1.89 4.10 -7.45
CA LYS A 6 2.36 5.50 -7.48
C LYS A 6 1.24 6.47 -7.16
N GLU A 7 0.06 6.27 -7.75
CA GLU A 7 -1.14 7.07 -7.52
C GLU A 7 -1.61 6.93 -6.08
N THR A 8 -1.57 5.70 -5.54
CA THR A 8 -1.93 5.40 -4.15
C THR A 8 -1.00 6.09 -3.16
N VAL A 9 0.32 5.95 -3.34
CA VAL A 9 1.35 6.62 -2.51
C VAL A 9 1.22 8.14 -2.63
N SER A 10 1.08 8.67 -3.85
CA SER A 10 0.95 10.11 -4.09
C SER A 10 -0.30 10.72 -3.44
N PHE A 11 -1.42 10.01 -3.47
CA PHE A 11 -2.65 10.45 -2.81
C PHE A 11 -2.48 10.45 -1.29
N TYR A 12 -1.97 9.36 -0.72
CA TYR A 12 -1.68 9.26 0.71
C TYR A 12 -0.79 10.41 1.22
N LEU A 13 0.28 10.70 0.48
CA LEU A 13 1.25 11.73 0.82
C LEU A 13 0.66 13.15 0.73
N ARG A 14 -0.26 13.41 -0.20
CA ARG A 14 -0.92 14.73 -0.35
C ARG A 14 -1.99 15.04 0.69
N HIS A 15 -2.48 14.02 1.41
CA HIS A 15 -3.59 14.15 2.35
C HIS A 15 -3.18 13.93 3.81
N ASP A 16 -1.91 14.26 4.14
CA ASP A 16 -1.35 14.25 5.50
C ASP A 16 -1.73 12.98 6.30
N TRP A 17 -1.69 11.83 5.63
CA TRP A 17 -1.84 10.49 6.21
C TRP A 17 -3.25 10.15 6.72
N THR A 18 -4.27 10.83 6.21
CA THR A 18 -5.68 10.50 6.49
C THR A 18 -6.31 9.69 5.34
N PRO A 19 -7.01 8.58 5.62
CA PRO A 19 -6.56 7.40 6.33
C PRO A 19 -6.19 6.26 5.33
N PHE A 20 -5.59 5.18 5.82
CA PHE A 20 -5.11 3.93 5.17
C PHE A 20 -6.13 3.14 4.28
N HIS A 21 -7.21 3.76 3.84
CA HIS A 21 -8.42 3.09 3.35
C HIS A 21 -8.57 3.15 1.83
N TYR A 22 -7.65 3.84 1.13
CA TYR A 22 -7.74 4.05 -0.30
C TYR A 22 -6.57 3.42 -1.02
N VAL A 23 -6.88 2.52 -1.95
CA VAL A 23 -5.94 1.93 -2.88
C VAL A 23 -6.55 2.03 -4.28
N PHE A 24 -5.81 2.62 -5.21
CA PHE A 24 -6.26 2.75 -6.58
C PHE A 24 -5.98 1.45 -7.34
N LEU A 25 -7.03 0.90 -7.95
CA LEU A 25 -6.99 -0.34 -8.71
C LEU A 25 -7.56 -0.07 -10.09
N LYS A 26 -6.91 -0.59 -11.14
CA LYS A 26 -7.40 -0.42 -12.52
C LYS A 26 -8.63 -1.30 -12.78
N GLU A 27 -9.77 -0.66 -13.04
CA GLU A 27 -11.11 -1.28 -13.12
C GLU A 27 -11.33 -2.24 -14.30
N LYS A 28 -10.51 -2.17 -15.38
CA LYS A 28 -10.67 -2.96 -16.62
C LYS A 28 -10.74 -4.50 -16.44
N LYS A 29 -10.59 -5.02 -15.21
CA LYS A 29 -10.70 -6.44 -14.82
C LYS A 29 -11.73 -6.72 -13.69
N TYR A 30 -12.54 -5.74 -13.27
CA TYR A 30 -13.40 -5.88 -12.08
C TYR A 30 -14.70 -6.68 -12.32
N SER A 31 -15.16 -6.78 -13.58
CA SER A 31 -16.39 -7.50 -13.95
C SER A 31 -16.22 -9.03 -13.92
N GLY A 32 -16.22 -9.62 -12.73
CA GLY A 32 -16.26 -11.08 -12.55
C GLY A 32 -15.78 -11.48 -11.16
N ILE A 33 -16.62 -12.24 -10.45
CA ILE A 33 -16.61 -12.55 -9.00
C ILE A 33 -15.29 -13.12 -8.42
N ASN A 34 -14.28 -13.44 -9.25
CA ASN A 34 -12.93 -13.81 -8.82
C ASN A 34 -12.00 -12.62 -8.51
N SER A 35 -12.46 -11.39 -8.76
CA SER A 35 -11.64 -10.16 -8.64
C SER A 35 -11.66 -9.55 -7.23
N HIS A 36 -12.68 -9.83 -6.40
CA HIS A 36 -12.85 -9.18 -5.11
C HIS A 36 -11.84 -9.67 -4.05
N GLN A 37 -11.62 -10.99 -3.98
CA GLN A 37 -10.59 -11.55 -3.08
C GLN A 37 -9.19 -11.07 -3.49
N GLU A 38 -8.87 -11.09 -4.79
CA GLU A 38 -7.62 -10.52 -5.29
C GLU A 38 -7.49 -9.03 -4.94
N ALA A 39 -8.57 -8.24 -5.05
CA ALA A 39 -8.59 -6.83 -4.67
C ALA A 39 -8.31 -6.62 -3.18
N VAL A 40 -8.95 -7.42 -2.33
CA VAL A 40 -8.77 -7.37 -0.88
C VAL A 40 -7.34 -7.77 -0.52
N LEU A 41 -6.77 -8.80 -1.17
CA LEU A 41 -5.38 -9.21 -0.94
C LEU A 41 -4.38 -8.14 -1.39
N GLU A 42 -4.57 -7.54 -2.56
CA GLU A 42 -3.73 -6.43 -3.03
C GLU A 42 -3.86 -5.20 -2.11
N PHE A 43 -5.07 -4.91 -1.62
CA PHE A 43 -5.31 -3.86 -0.63
C PHE A 43 -4.59 -4.13 0.69
N LEU A 44 -4.68 -5.35 1.22
CA LEU A 44 -4.04 -5.75 2.48
C LEU A 44 -2.52 -5.72 2.37
N ASN A 45 -1.96 -6.23 1.26
CA ASN A 45 -0.53 -6.19 0.99
C ASN A 45 -0.01 -4.75 0.88
N CYS A 46 -0.73 -3.89 0.16
CA CYS A 46 -0.42 -2.46 0.05
C CYS A 46 -0.47 -1.77 1.43
N SER A 47 -1.51 -2.03 2.22
CA SER A 47 -1.71 -1.47 3.56
C SER A 47 -0.61 -1.90 4.54
N ASN A 48 -0.21 -3.17 4.51
CA ASN A 48 0.88 -3.68 5.34
C ASN A 48 2.21 -3.00 5.00
N ARG A 49 2.53 -2.84 3.70
CA ARG A 49 3.73 -2.12 3.27
C ARG A 49 3.75 -0.67 3.74
N PHE A 50 2.62 0.04 3.67
CA PHE A 50 2.49 1.39 4.21
C PHE A 50 2.77 1.44 5.72
N ARG A 51 2.19 0.50 6.48
CA ARG A 51 2.40 0.39 7.93
C ARG A 51 3.87 0.10 8.27
N GLU A 52 4.52 -0.81 7.56
CA GLU A 52 5.94 -1.13 7.79
C GLU A 52 6.86 0.05 7.43
N CYS A 53 6.58 0.78 6.34
CA CYS A 53 7.29 2.03 6.03
C CYS A 53 7.23 3.01 7.19
N LEU A 54 6.03 3.26 7.72
CA LEU A 54 5.84 4.17 8.85
C LEU A 54 6.55 3.67 10.10
N ARG A 55 6.46 2.38 10.41
CA ARG A 55 7.14 1.78 11.56
C ARG A 55 8.65 2.00 11.49
N LEU A 56 9.27 1.74 10.34
CA LEU A 56 10.70 1.95 10.14
C LEU A 56 11.05 3.44 10.28
N MET A 57 10.28 4.31 9.64
CA MET A 57 10.51 5.76 9.65
C MET A 57 10.26 6.41 11.02
N TRP A 58 9.43 5.81 11.89
CA TRP A 58 9.20 6.27 13.26
C TRP A 58 10.15 5.64 14.29
N SER A 59 10.75 4.49 13.96
CA SER A 59 11.74 3.84 14.83
C SER A 59 13.07 4.58 14.87
N ASP A 60 13.42 5.30 13.78
CA ASP A 60 14.44 6.34 13.80
C ASP A 60 13.83 7.59 14.44
N ARG A 61 14.36 8.00 15.60
CA ARG A 61 13.80 9.00 16.54
C ARG A 61 13.74 10.46 16.00
N ASN A 62 13.27 10.69 14.79
CA ASN A 62 13.08 12.04 14.24
C ASN A 62 11.67 12.20 13.64
N PRO A 63 10.67 12.56 14.47
CA PRO A 63 9.27 12.65 14.04
C PRO A 63 8.96 13.87 13.17
N MET A 64 9.96 14.54 12.58
CA MET A 64 9.76 15.79 11.84
C MET A 64 10.11 15.63 10.36
N LYS A 65 9.04 15.73 9.54
CA LYS A 65 9.01 15.72 8.07
C LYS A 65 9.45 14.40 7.47
N ILE A 66 8.48 13.48 7.34
CA ILE A 66 8.61 12.42 6.35
C ILE A 66 8.74 13.11 4.99
N ASP A 67 9.94 13.03 4.43
CA ASP A 67 10.17 13.37 3.04
C ASP A 67 9.34 12.41 2.18
N HIS A 68 8.38 12.99 1.44
CA HIS A 68 7.47 12.27 0.56
C HIS A 68 8.23 11.40 -0.45
N GLU A 69 9.39 11.85 -0.93
CA GLU A 69 10.23 11.09 -1.85
C GLU A 69 10.95 9.94 -1.15
N ALA A 70 11.51 10.17 0.03
CA ALA A 70 12.11 9.12 0.84
C ALA A 70 11.09 8.03 1.21
N TYR A 71 9.86 8.42 1.55
CA TYR A 71 8.77 7.48 1.82
C TYR A 71 8.40 6.65 0.59
N ALA A 72 8.22 7.29 -0.56
CA ALA A 72 7.88 6.59 -1.81
C ALA A 72 8.98 5.59 -2.21
N ARG A 73 10.26 5.98 -2.10
CA ARG A 73 11.39 5.06 -2.31
C ARG A 73 11.33 3.87 -1.36
N LYS A 74 11.17 4.12 -0.05
CA LYS A 74 11.11 3.05 0.95
C LYS A 74 9.92 2.11 0.74
N PHE A 75 8.78 2.65 0.34
CA PHE A 75 7.60 1.89 -0.02
C PHE A 75 7.87 0.91 -1.17
N HIS A 76 8.57 1.35 -2.21
CA HIS A 76 8.93 0.48 -3.33
C HIS A 76 10.06 -0.52 -2.99
N GLU A 77 10.97 -0.16 -2.07
CA GLU A 77 12.01 -1.06 -1.54
C GLU A 77 11.45 -2.17 -0.64
N LEU A 78 10.44 -1.85 0.18
CA LEU A 78 9.73 -2.81 1.02
C LEU A 78 8.83 -3.68 0.16
N ASN A 79 9.45 -4.65 -0.51
CA ASN A 79 8.78 -5.73 -1.23
C ASN A 79 8.76 -7.03 -0.40
N GLU A 80 9.08 -6.92 0.89
CA GLU A 80 9.22 -8.04 1.82
C GLU A 80 7.84 -8.63 2.12
N GLU A 81 7.67 -9.87 1.67
CA GLU A 81 6.57 -10.80 1.95
C GLU A 81 5.17 -10.25 1.66
N LYS A 82 4.78 -10.32 0.38
CA LYS A 82 3.36 -10.38 0.04
C LYS A 82 2.73 -11.51 0.85
N ILE A 83 1.61 -11.23 1.49
CA ILE A 83 0.76 -12.28 2.05
C ILE A 83 0.37 -13.17 0.87
N ASN A 84 1.03 -14.32 0.77
CA ASN A 84 0.64 -15.40 -0.11
C ASN A 84 -0.41 -16.22 0.64
N TYR A 85 -1.67 -15.82 0.52
CA TYR A 85 -2.78 -16.60 1.07
C TYR A 85 -2.94 -17.87 0.25
N THR A 86 -2.37 -18.99 0.73
CA THR A 86 -2.54 -20.31 0.10
C THR A 86 -3.81 -21.04 0.57
N ASP A 87 -4.54 -20.53 1.58
CA ASP A 87 -5.67 -21.23 2.20
C ASP A 87 -6.88 -20.32 2.53
N ILE A 88 -7.55 -19.77 1.52
CA ILE A 88 -8.98 -19.43 1.66
C ILE A 88 -9.73 -20.28 0.64
N ARG A 89 -10.18 -21.45 1.11
CA ARG A 89 -11.18 -22.28 0.42
C ARG A 89 -12.57 -21.68 0.58
#